data_AF-A0A970NS33-F1
#
_entry.id   AF-A0A970NS33-F1
#
_cell.length_a   1.000
_cell.length_b   1.000
_cell.length_c   1.000
_cell.angle_alpha   90.00
_cell.angle_beta   90.00
_cell.angle_gamma   90.00
#
_symmetry.space_group_name_H-M   'P 1'
#
loop_
_entity.id
_entity.type
_entity.pdbx_description
1 polymer ?
#
loop_
_entity_poly.entity_id
_entity_poly.type
_entity_poly.pdbx_seq_one_letter_code
_entity_poly.pdbx_strand_id
1 'polypeptide(L)'
;MKHICIAVIFLISGLKISAQVLNIERERIKTDTVGWSGTGTVTFDLIKNTKQLTKAGLGLHVQHKTERSLYLALSDYELIKTGADDFSNKGMQHLRYNYKLTNIITLEAFTQAQFNKVLQIDFRGLAGAGPRFKLLGANQFRIYAGTAYMFEYEKPSGGLDLEYNHRLSSYLSFTFRISDNLTVINTSYYQPRFELISDYRLSHNLDLLFKISRNLSYSLALEHLTDSHPIEGIPKQVYSLKNKLVIDFGK
;
A
#
# COMPACT_ATOMS: atom_id res chain seq x y z
N MET A 1 3.53 25.67 45.08
CA MET A 1 3.95 26.37 43.84
C MET A 1 3.67 25.47 42.65
N LYS A 2 3.30 26.02 41.48
CA LYS A 2 2.80 25.22 40.34
C LYS A 2 3.97 24.72 39.49
N HIS A 3 4.06 23.41 39.25
CA HIS A 3 4.96 22.87 38.24
C HIS A 3 4.32 22.99 36.86
N ILE A 4 5.04 23.61 35.93
CA ILE A 4 4.61 23.86 34.56
C ILE A 4 4.99 22.63 33.72
N CYS A 5 4.01 21.83 33.31
CA CYS A 5 4.22 20.83 32.27
C CYS A 5 4.18 21.52 30.90
N ILE A 6 5.31 21.52 30.20
CA ILE A 6 5.43 22.08 28.85
C ILE A 6 4.72 21.13 27.87
N ALA A 7 3.56 21.53 27.37
CA ALA A 7 2.89 20.87 26.27
C ALA A 7 3.55 21.28 24.95
N VAL A 8 4.31 20.37 24.34
CA VAL A 8 4.86 20.57 22.99
C VAL A 8 3.73 20.39 21.97
N ILE A 9 3.08 21.50 21.60
CA ILE A 9 2.08 21.53 20.54
C ILE A 9 2.80 21.51 19.18
N PHE A 10 2.79 20.37 18.51
CA PHE A 10 3.24 20.27 17.13
C PHE A 10 2.16 20.84 16.20
N LEU A 11 2.38 22.07 15.72
CA LEU A 11 1.59 22.68 14.65
C LEU A 11 1.89 21.95 13.32
N ILE A 12 1.01 21.04 12.91
CA ILE A 12 1.05 20.42 11.58
C ILE A 12 0.23 21.30 10.63
N SER A 13 0.91 22.22 9.95
CA SER A 13 0.29 23.12 8.96
C SER A 13 0.16 22.48 7.58
N GLY A 14 -1.07 22.19 7.16
CA GLY A 14 -1.58 22.50 5.81
C GLY A 14 -1.11 21.72 4.57
N LEU A 15 -0.10 20.84 4.64
CA LEU A 15 0.40 20.13 3.45
C LEU A 15 -0.47 18.94 3.03
N LYS A 16 -1.38 19.15 2.06
CA LYS A 16 -2.12 18.08 1.36
C LYS A 16 -1.28 17.50 0.20
N ILE A 17 -0.77 16.27 0.34
CA ILE A 17 0.07 15.55 -0.63
C ILE A 17 -0.28 14.03 -0.56
N SER A 18 -0.37 13.21 -1.65
CA SER A 18 -1.12 11.90 -1.55
C SER A 18 -0.97 10.61 -2.48
N ALA A 19 0.03 10.36 -3.36
CA ALA A 19 0.32 9.17 -4.28
C ALA A 19 -0.64 7.99 -4.55
N GLN A 20 -0.44 7.43 -5.75
CA GLN A 20 -0.48 5.99 -5.99
C GLN A 20 0.79 5.23 -5.57
N VAL A 21 0.77 4.59 -4.39
CA VAL A 21 1.70 3.50 -4.02
C VAL A 21 0.94 2.35 -3.36
N LEU A 22 1.29 1.11 -3.71
CA LEU A 22 0.79 -0.07 -3.01
C LEU A 22 1.34 -0.11 -1.57
N ASN A 23 0.46 -0.18 -0.57
CA ASN A 23 0.89 -0.34 0.81
C ASN A 23 1.21 -1.80 1.17
N ILE A 24 2.43 -2.24 0.86
CA ILE A 24 2.95 -3.57 1.26
C ILE A 24 3.16 -3.69 2.79
N GLU A 25 3.19 -2.57 3.52
CA GLU A 25 3.36 -2.61 4.98
C GLU A 25 2.07 -2.94 5.72
N ARG A 26 0.90 -2.64 5.13
CA ARG A 26 -0.39 -3.19 5.58
C ARG A 26 -0.40 -4.70 5.50
N GLU A 27 0.14 -5.24 4.41
CA GLU A 27 0.02 -6.67 4.12
C GLU A 27 0.87 -7.52 5.06
N ARG A 28 1.99 -7.02 5.62
CA ARG A 28 2.87 -7.81 6.51
C ARG A 28 2.12 -8.42 7.70
N ILE A 29 1.85 -9.71 7.60
CA ILE A 29 1.23 -10.48 8.66
C ILE A 29 2.25 -10.62 9.79
N LYS A 30 1.86 -10.20 11.00
CA LYS A 30 2.71 -10.31 12.19
C LYS A 30 2.71 -11.74 12.73
N THR A 31 3.40 -12.62 12.03
CA THR A 31 3.81 -13.92 12.58
C THR A 31 5.06 -13.70 13.44
N ASP A 32 4.98 -13.95 14.75
CA ASP A 32 6.16 -13.94 15.63
C ASP A 32 7.03 -15.20 15.46
N THR A 33 6.48 -16.20 14.77
CA THR A 33 7.06 -17.49 14.39
C THR A 33 7.85 -17.45 13.07
N VAL A 34 8.64 -18.49 12.81
CA VAL A 34 9.19 -18.82 11.48
C VAL A 34 8.16 -19.67 10.72
N GLY A 35 8.05 -19.47 9.40
CA GLY A 35 7.19 -20.25 8.52
C GLY A 35 6.36 -19.41 7.55
N TRP A 36 5.30 -20.03 7.02
CA TRP A 36 4.38 -19.43 6.06
C TRP A 36 3.17 -18.80 6.76
N SER A 37 2.77 -17.63 6.27
CA SER A 37 1.47 -17.01 6.56
C SER A 37 0.94 -16.26 5.34
N GLY A 38 -0.37 -16.06 5.29
CA GLY A 38 -1.04 -15.40 4.17
C GLY A 38 -2.43 -14.92 4.52
N THR A 39 -2.99 -14.08 3.65
CA THR A 39 -4.39 -13.67 3.67
C THR A 39 -5.01 -13.89 2.30
N GLY A 40 -6.29 -14.27 2.29
CA GLY A 40 -7.09 -14.39 1.09
C GLY A 40 -8.27 -13.43 1.17
N THR A 41 -8.46 -12.62 0.13
CA THR A 41 -9.59 -11.68 0.02
C THR A 41 -10.38 -11.99 -1.24
N VAL A 42 -11.70 -12.10 -1.10
CA VAL A 42 -12.64 -12.13 -2.22
C VAL A 42 -13.56 -10.92 -2.06
N THR A 43 -13.84 -10.21 -3.15
CA THR A 43 -14.67 -9.01 -3.13
C THR A 43 -15.69 -9.06 -4.25
N PHE A 44 -16.94 -8.75 -3.94
CA PHE A 44 -18.01 -8.60 -4.91
C PHE A 44 -18.74 -7.29 -4.64
N ASP A 45 -18.71 -6.36 -5.61
CA ASP A 45 -19.47 -5.12 -5.54
C ASP A 45 -20.55 -5.11 -6.63
N LEU A 46 -21.76 -4.66 -6.27
CA LEU A 46 -22.81 -4.32 -7.21
C LEU A 46 -23.24 -2.88 -6.96
N ILE A 47 -22.92 -1.99 -7.89
CA ILE A 47 -23.17 -0.55 -7.78
C ILE A 47 -24.11 -0.16 -8.92
N LYS A 48 -25.28 0.39 -8.59
CA LYS A 48 -26.22 0.96 -9.56
C LYS A 48 -26.23 2.47 -9.44
N ASN A 49 -25.74 3.14 -10.49
CA ASN A 49 -25.96 4.57 -10.71
C ASN A 49 -26.61 4.72 -12.12
N THR A 50 -26.25 5.73 -12.92
CA THR A 50 -26.68 5.88 -14.32
C THR A 50 -26.43 4.62 -15.16
N LYS A 51 -25.33 3.90 -14.89
CA LYS A 51 -25.07 2.54 -15.39
C LYS A 51 -24.98 1.58 -14.21
N GLN A 52 -25.24 0.29 -14.47
CA GLN A 52 -24.92 -0.78 -13.53
C GLN A 52 -23.44 -1.13 -13.66
N LEU A 53 -22.76 -1.23 -12.52
CA LEU A 53 -21.37 -1.62 -12.42
C LEU A 53 -21.25 -2.83 -11.48
N THR A 54 -20.63 -3.89 -11.95
CA THR A 54 -20.40 -5.13 -11.19
C THR A 54 -18.91 -5.37 -11.10
N LYS A 55 -18.39 -5.64 -9.89
CA LYS A 55 -16.99 -6.01 -9.66
C LYS A 55 -16.89 -7.39 -9.05
N ALA A 56 -15.87 -8.13 -9.49
CA ALA A 56 -15.40 -9.34 -8.84
C ALA A 56 -13.88 -9.23 -8.67
N GLY A 57 -13.42 -9.32 -7.42
CA GLY A 57 -12.03 -9.16 -7.04
C GLY A 57 -11.50 -10.37 -6.27
N LEU A 58 -10.26 -10.74 -6.53
CA LEU A 58 -9.52 -11.76 -5.81
C LEU A 58 -8.14 -11.22 -5.45
N GLY A 59 -7.83 -11.23 -4.16
CA GLY A 59 -6.56 -10.81 -3.58
C GLY A 59 -5.93 -11.93 -2.79
N LEU A 60 -4.63 -12.18 -3.01
CA LEU A 60 -3.82 -13.15 -2.29
C LEU A 60 -2.56 -12.48 -1.79
N HIS A 61 -2.30 -12.59 -0.49
CA HIS A 61 -1.01 -12.32 0.10
C HIS A 61 -0.43 -13.63 0.64
N VAL A 62 0.82 -13.92 0.27
CA VAL A 62 1.60 -15.01 0.86
C VAL A 62 2.97 -14.49 1.26
N GLN A 63 3.41 -14.82 2.47
CA GLN A 63 4.76 -14.53 2.96
C GLN A 63 5.40 -15.75 3.61
N HIS A 64 6.73 -15.86 3.48
CA HIS A 64 7.57 -16.84 4.15
C HIS A 64 8.63 -16.13 4.98
N LYS A 65 8.58 -16.33 6.30
CA LYS A 65 9.46 -15.68 7.28
C LYS A 65 10.46 -16.67 7.86
N THR A 66 11.72 -16.27 7.89
CA THR A 66 12.83 -16.92 8.60
C THR A 66 13.38 -15.96 9.68
N GLU A 67 14.47 -16.32 10.36
CA GLU A 67 15.09 -15.44 11.37
C GLU A 67 15.61 -14.11 10.80
N ARG A 68 16.13 -14.13 9.56
CA ARG A 68 16.72 -12.95 8.89
C ARG A 68 16.03 -12.54 7.59
N SER A 69 15.42 -13.48 6.87
CA SER A 69 14.76 -13.22 5.59
C SER A 69 13.24 -13.23 5.70
N LEU A 70 12.56 -12.28 5.06
CA LEU A 70 11.12 -12.31 4.77
C LEU A 70 10.91 -12.22 3.26
N TYR A 71 10.30 -13.25 2.68
CA TYR A 71 9.81 -13.26 1.30
C TYR A 71 8.32 -12.95 1.32
N LEU A 72 7.84 -12.10 0.42
CA LEU A 72 6.45 -11.65 0.36
C LEU A 72 6.00 -11.55 -1.11
N ALA A 73 4.80 -12.05 -1.40
CA ALA A 73 4.15 -12.00 -2.70
C ALA A 73 2.70 -11.53 -2.53
N LEU A 74 2.29 -10.53 -3.31
CA LEU A 74 0.93 -10.01 -3.38
C LEU A 74 0.41 -10.16 -4.80
N SER A 75 -0.80 -10.67 -4.94
CA SER A 75 -1.50 -10.82 -6.21
C SER A 75 -2.91 -10.27 -6.05
N ASP A 76 -3.25 -9.21 -6.78
CA ASP A 76 -4.61 -8.66 -6.83
C ASP A 76 -5.11 -8.67 -8.27
N TYR A 77 -6.36 -9.10 -8.47
CA TYR A 77 -7.05 -9.01 -9.75
C TYR A 77 -8.51 -8.61 -9.55
N GLU A 78 -8.98 -7.60 -10.30
CA GLU A 78 -10.37 -7.15 -10.26
C GLU A 78 -10.92 -7.02 -11.69
N LEU A 79 -12.02 -7.72 -11.95
CA LEU A 79 -12.87 -7.55 -13.12
C LEU A 79 -13.95 -6.53 -12.82
N ILE A 80 -14.19 -5.61 -13.77
CA ILE A 80 -15.17 -4.54 -13.66
C ILE A 80 -16.04 -4.55 -14.92
N LYS A 81 -17.33 -4.86 -14.79
CA LYS A 81 -18.30 -4.79 -15.88
C LYS A 81 -19.16 -3.53 -15.74
N THR A 82 -19.34 -2.76 -16.81
CA THR A 82 -20.17 -1.55 -16.84
C THR A 82 -21.26 -1.68 -17.91
N GLY A 83 -22.52 -1.89 -17.51
CA GLY A 83 -23.61 -2.12 -18.47
C GLY A 83 -23.50 -3.48 -19.19
N ALA A 84 -23.80 -3.50 -20.50
CA ALA A 84 -23.84 -4.73 -21.30
C ALA A 84 -22.45 -5.17 -21.79
N ASP A 85 -21.70 -4.26 -22.42
CA ASP A 85 -20.56 -4.58 -23.28
C ASP A 85 -19.22 -3.92 -22.86
N ASP A 86 -19.23 -3.00 -21.89
CA ASP A 86 -18.00 -2.35 -21.41
C ASP A 86 -17.37 -3.18 -20.27
N PHE A 87 -16.14 -3.62 -20.48
CA PHE A 87 -15.35 -4.44 -19.57
C PHE A 87 -13.97 -3.81 -19.33
N SER A 88 -13.76 -3.43 -18.08
CA SER A 88 -12.49 -2.96 -17.57
C SER A 88 -11.90 -3.99 -16.60
N ASN A 89 -10.58 -4.00 -16.48
CA ASN A 89 -9.89 -4.85 -15.51
C ASN A 89 -8.62 -4.15 -15.02
N LYS A 90 -8.24 -4.53 -13.81
CA LYS A 90 -6.96 -4.16 -13.21
C LYS A 90 -6.35 -5.38 -12.53
N GLY A 91 -5.03 -5.46 -12.58
CA GLY A 91 -4.29 -6.55 -11.99
C GLY A 91 -2.92 -6.08 -11.52
N MET A 92 -2.38 -6.75 -10.52
CA MET A 92 -1.12 -6.38 -9.90
C MET A 92 -0.47 -7.61 -9.29
N GLN A 93 0.82 -7.80 -9.59
CA GLN A 93 1.71 -8.70 -8.88
C GLN A 93 2.79 -7.86 -8.20
N HIS A 94 3.02 -8.05 -6.90
CA HIS A 94 4.14 -7.49 -6.17
C HIS A 94 4.97 -8.62 -5.55
N LEU A 95 6.29 -8.50 -5.59
CA LEU A 95 7.23 -9.38 -4.89
C LEU A 95 8.19 -8.52 -4.06
N ARG A 96 8.40 -8.88 -2.80
CA ARG A 96 9.34 -8.20 -1.90
C ARG A 96 10.18 -9.20 -1.12
N TYR A 97 11.48 -8.91 -1.07
CA TYR A 97 12.44 -9.58 -0.23
C TYR A 97 12.96 -8.60 0.81
N ASN A 98 13.04 -9.04 2.08
CA ASN A 98 13.62 -8.24 3.16
C ASN A 98 14.69 -9.06 3.88
N TYR A 99 15.89 -8.49 4.04
CA TYR A 99 17.00 -9.08 4.79
C TYR A 99 17.32 -8.23 6.02
N LYS A 100 17.10 -8.79 7.21
CA LYS A 100 17.37 -8.17 8.51
C LYS A 100 18.88 -8.16 8.77
N LEU A 101 19.52 -7.03 8.44
CA LEU A 101 20.94 -6.81 8.66
C LEU A 101 21.26 -6.59 10.16
N THR A 102 20.42 -5.82 10.86
CA THR A 102 20.52 -5.60 12.32
C THR A 102 19.13 -5.58 12.96
N ASN A 103 19.03 -5.36 14.28
CA ASN A 103 17.74 -5.13 14.94
C ASN A 103 17.06 -3.80 14.57
N ILE A 104 17.79 -2.89 13.92
CA ILE A 104 17.32 -1.56 13.48
C ILE A 104 17.18 -1.50 11.96
N ILE A 105 18.14 -2.07 11.22
CA ILE A 105 18.25 -1.95 9.76
C ILE A 105 17.83 -3.26 9.08
N THR A 106 16.94 -3.14 8.10
CA THR A 106 16.53 -4.20 7.19
C THR A 106 16.72 -3.73 5.76
N LEU A 107 17.40 -4.49 4.92
CA LEU A 107 17.50 -4.20 3.49
C LEU A 107 16.25 -4.73 2.79
N GLU A 108 15.63 -3.93 1.93
CA GLU A 108 14.44 -4.30 1.18
C GLU A 108 14.74 -4.25 -0.32
N ALA A 109 14.27 -5.24 -1.06
CA ALA A 109 14.28 -5.26 -2.52
C ALA A 109 12.89 -5.70 -3.00
N PHE A 110 12.36 -5.07 -4.04
CA PHE A 110 11.02 -5.34 -4.53
C PHE A 110 10.89 -5.16 -6.05
N THR A 111 9.91 -5.85 -6.61
CA THR A 111 9.47 -5.67 -8.00
C THR A 111 7.95 -5.77 -8.07
N GLN A 112 7.35 -5.07 -9.02
CA GLN A 112 5.90 -5.05 -9.22
C GLN A 112 5.57 -4.92 -10.70
N ALA A 113 4.55 -5.64 -11.14
CA ALA A 113 3.94 -5.49 -12.45
C ALA A 113 2.45 -5.24 -12.25
N GLN A 114 1.87 -4.28 -12.98
CA GLN A 114 0.44 -3.98 -12.91
C GLN A 114 -0.11 -3.52 -14.26
N PHE A 115 -1.43 -3.60 -14.40
CA PHE A 115 -2.21 -2.94 -15.45
C PHE A 115 -3.51 -2.42 -14.83
N ASN A 116 -4.05 -1.32 -15.35
CA ASN A 116 -5.29 -0.74 -14.86
C ASN A 116 -5.96 0.11 -15.95
N LYS A 117 -6.92 -0.49 -16.65
CA LYS A 117 -7.68 0.19 -17.71
C LYS A 117 -8.48 1.40 -17.21
N VAL A 118 -8.90 1.42 -15.94
CA VAL A 118 -9.62 2.58 -15.36
C VAL A 118 -8.70 3.80 -15.22
N LEU A 119 -7.39 3.58 -15.06
CA LEU A 119 -6.38 4.65 -14.96
C LEU A 119 -5.61 4.86 -16.27
N GLN A 120 -6.05 4.28 -17.40
CA GLN A 120 -5.34 4.32 -18.68
C GLN A 120 -3.89 3.80 -18.59
N ILE A 121 -3.66 2.75 -17.78
CA ILE A 121 -2.35 2.07 -17.68
C ILE A 121 -2.46 0.70 -18.36
N ASP A 122 -1.93 0.59 -19.57
CA ASP A 122 -1.79 -0.69 -20.29
C ASP A 122 -0.84 -1.63 -19.54
N PHE A 123 0.30 -1.09 -19.07
CA PHE A 123 1.27 -1.80 -18.24
C PHE A 123 2.12 -0.84 -17.42
N ARG A 124 2.46 -1.20 -16.19
CA ARG A 124 3.51 -0.54 -15.39
C ARG A 124 4.33 -1.60 -14.67
N GLY A 125 5.63 -1.62 -14.94
CA GLY A 125 6.61 -2.44 -14.24
C GLY A 125 7.52 -1.55 -13.39
N LEU A 126 7.85 -1.96 -12.17
CA LEU A 126 8.82 -1.24 -11.35
C LEU A 126 9.69 -2.21 -10.54
N ALA A 127 10.92 -1.79 -10.25
CA ALA A 127 11.85 -2.52 -9.39
C ALA A 127 12.63 -1.54 -8.54
N GLY A 128 12.87 -1.87 -7.26
CA GLY A 128 13.55 -0.97 -6.35
C GLY A 128 14.20 -1.68 -5.16
N ALA A 129 15.16 -0.99 -4.54
CA ALA A 129 15.87 -1.49 -3.37
C ALA A 129 16.38 -0.36 -2.47
N GLY A 130 16.47 -0.64 -1.16
CA GLY A 130 17.04 0.28 -0.18
C GLY A 130 16.77 -0.11 1.28
N PRO A 131 17.28 0.67 2.25
CA PRO A 131 17.13 0.37 3.66
C PRO A 131 15.78 0.77 4.25
N ARG A 132 15.31 -0.06 5.17
CA ARG A 132 14.30 0.23 6.18
C ARG A 132 14.94 0.33 7.56
N PHE A 133 14.48 1.32 8.32
CA PHE A 133 14.85 1.61 9.68
C PHE A 133 13.66 1.39 10.63
N LYS A 134 13.87 0.62 11.69
CA LYS A 134 12.95 0.50 12.82
C LYS A 134 13.20 1.68 13.77
N LEU A 135 12.43 2.75 13.60
CA LEU A 135 12.54 3.97 14.42
C LEU A 135 12.04 3.75 15.85
N LEU A 136 10.95 2.99 16.01
CA LEU A 136 10.44 2.60 17.32
C LEU A 136 9.78 1.22 17.25
N GLY A 137 9.90 0.43 18.32
CA GLY A 137 9.13 -0.80 18.43
C GLY A 137 8.95 -1.29 19.85
N ALA A 138 7.87 -0.83 20.47
CA ALA A 138 7.29 -1.35 21.69
C ALA A 138 6.13 -2.32 21.36
N ASN A 139 5.52 -2.93 22.39
CA ASN A 139 4.42 -3.88 22.21
C ASN A 139 3.18 -3.24 21.56
N GLN A 140 2.79 -2.04 22.03
CA GLN A 140 1.62 -1.31 21.54
C GLN A 140 1.91 -0.47 20.28
N PHE A 141 3.14 0.01 20.10
CA PHE A 141 3.46 0.99 19.06
C PHE A 141 4.75 0.64 18.30
N ARG A 142 4.69 0.67 16.97
CA ARG A 142 5.83 0.45 16.07
C ARG A 142 5.86 1.55 15.01
N ILE A 143 7.03 2.12 14.76
CA ILE A 143 7.29 3.03 13.64
C ILE A 143 8.44 2.45 12.81
N TYR A 144 8.24 2.47 11.50
CA TYR A 144 9.28 2.19 10.51
C TYR A 144 9.35 3.31 9.48
N ALA A 145 10.56 3.69 9.09
CA ALA A 145 10.78 4.50 7.91
C ALA A 145 11.63 3.71 6.92
N GLY A 146 11.30 3.78 5.63
CA GLY A 146 12.10 3.18 4.56
C GLY A 146 12.43 4.18 3.49
N THR A 147 13.51 3.93 2.76
CA THR A 147 13.85 4.68 1.55
C THR A 147 14.52 3.75 0.55
N ALA A 148 14.13 3.85 -0.71
CA ALA A 148 14.62 3.00 -1.78
C ALA A 148 14.79 3.80 -3.07
N TYR A 149 15.79 3.44 -3.85
CA TYR A 149 15.81 3.78 -5.27
C TYR A 149 14.80 2.87 -5.99
N MET A 150 14.04 3.42 -6.94
CA MET A 150 13.05 2.69 -7.72
C MET A 150 13.13 3.10 -9.19
N PHE A 151 13.33 2.13 -10.06
CA PHE A 151 13.13 2.27 -11.50
C PHE A 151 11.70 1.87 -11.86
N GLU A 152 11.05 2.65 -12.71
CA GLU A 152 9.68 2.46 -13.17
C GLU A 152 9.65 2.57 -14.70
N TYR A 153 8.95 1.63 -15.33
CA TYR A 153 8.58 1.64 -16.73
C TYR A 153 7.05 1.66 -16.80
N GLU A 154 6.48 2.67 -17.45
CA GLU A 154 5.03 2.85 -17.58
C GLU A 154 4.68 2.97 -19.06
N LYS A 155 3.74 2.13 -19.51
CA LYS A 155 3.09 2.21 -20.82
C LYS A 155 1.65 2.69 -20.60
N PRO A 156 1.37 3.97 -20.90
CA PRO A 156 0.00 4.46 -20.89
C PRO A 156 -0.84 3.86 -22.02
N SER A 157 -2.15 3.88 -21.87
CA SER A 157 -3.12 3.58 -22.92
C SER A 157 -3.22 4.77 -23.91
N GLY A 158 -3.88 4.55 -25.05
CA GLY A 158 -4.20 5.64 -26.00
C GLY A 158 -3.08 6.05 -26.96
N GLY A 159 -1.95 5.34 -26.98
CA GLY A 159 -0.86 5.61 -27.93
C GLY A 159 0.10 6.73 -27.50
N LEU A 160 0.08 7.10 -26.21
CA LEU A 160 1.07 7.99 -25.60
C LEU A 160 2.45 7.31 -25.54
N ASP A 161 3.49 8.13 -25.37
CA ASP A 161 4.88 7.67 -25.29
C ASP A 161 5.14 6.78 -24.06
N LEU A 162 6.19 5.95 -24.16
CA LEU A 162 6.67 5.11 -23.07
C LEU A 162 7.43 5.96 -22.05
N GLU A 163 7.10 5.79 -20.77
CA GLU A 163 7.81 6.45 -19.68
C GLU A 163 8.85 5.54 -19.02
N TYR A 164 10.01 6.11 -18.74
CA TYR A 164 11.09 5.50 -17.98
C TYR A 164 11.48 6.45 -16.84
N ASN A 165 11.08 6.11 -15.62
CA ASN A 165 11.10 7.00 -14.47
C ASN A 165 12.05 6.49 -13.39
N HIS A 166 13.11 7.26 -13.12
CA HIS A 166 13.96 7.07 -11.95
C HIS A 166 13.34 7.82 -10.75
N ARG A 167 12.78 7.07 -9.78
CA ARG A 167 12.08 7.61 -8.61
C ARG A 167 12.78 7.27 -7.30
N LEU A 168 12.75 8.20 -6.35
CA LEU A 168 12.93 7.85 -4.94
C LEU A 168 11.64 7.13 -4.47
N SER A 169 11.73 6.25 -3.48
CA SER A 169 10.57 5.65 -2.83
C SER A 169 10.79 5.59 -1.33
N SER A 170 10.46 6.69 -0.66
CA SER A 170 10.49 6.81 0.79
C SER A 170 9.14 6.47 1.41
N TYR A 171 9.12 5.96 2.64
CA TYR A 171 7.88 5.72 3.36
C TYR A 171 8.02 5.87 4.87
N LEU A 172 6.91 6.20 5.52
CA LEU A 172 6.73 6.16 6.97
C LEU A 172 5.52 5.27 7.26
N SER A 173 5.69 4.27 8.10
CA SER A 173 4.62 3.39 8.57
C SER A 173 4.55 3.40 10.08
N PHE A 174 3.33 3.39 10.62
CA PHE A 174 3.11 3.11 12.03
C PHE A 174 2.02 2.04 12.23
N THR A 175 2.21 1.25 13.28
CA THR A 175 1.18 0.36 13.83
C THR A 175 0.94 0.74 15.28
N PHE A 176 -0.30 1.08 15.63
CA PHE A 176 -0.73 1.36 16.99
C PHE A 176 -1.85 0.41 17.39
N ARG A 177 -1.56 -0.51 18.32
CA ARG A 177 -2.57 -1.36 18.96
C ARG A 177 -3.20 -0.57 20.10
N ILE A 178 -4.41 -0.05 19.86
CA ILE A 178 -5.20 0.70 20.85
C ILE A 178 -5.72 -0.26 21.93
N SER A 179 -6.20 -1.45 21.52
CA SER A 179 -6.65 -2.53 22.40
C SER A 179 -6.40 -3.89 21.73
N ASP A 180 -6.67 -4.99 22.42
CA ASP A 180 -6.49 -6.33 21.84
C ASP A 180 -7.42 -6.61 20.64
N ASN A 181 -8.50 -5.84 20.50
CA ASN A 181 -9.44 -5.94 19.39
C ASN A 181 -9.31 -4.82 18.35
N LEU A 182 -8.58 -3.74 18.62
CA LEU A 182 -8.44 -2.60 17.69
C LEU A 182 -6.98 -2.24 17.44
N THR A 183 -6.56 -2.35 16.17
CA THR A 183 -5.25 -1.89 15.70
C THR A 183 -5.41 -0.87 14.58
N VAL A 184 -4.74 0.27 14.72
CA VAL A 184 -4.59 1.27 13.66
C VAL A 184 -3.28 1.02 12.93
N ILE A 185 -3.34 0.92 11.61
CA ILE A 185 -2.17 0.83 10.74
C ILE A 185 -2.24 2.01 9.78
N ASN A 186 -1.16 2.78 9.65
CA ASN A 186 -1.05 3.78 8.60
C ASN A 186 0.27 3.60 7.88
N THR A 187 0.29 3.88 6.58
CA THR A 187 1.54 4.04 5.84
C THR A 187 1.42 5.14 4.80
N SER A 188 2.42 6.01 4.84
CA SER A 188 2.63 7.13 3.96
C SER A 188 3.82 6.83 3.05
N TYR A 189 3.72 7.07 1.75
CA TYR A 189 4.87 6.95 0.83
C TYR A 189 5.20 8.32 0.22
N TYR A 190 6.40 8.53 -0.28
CA TYR A 190 6.77 9.66 -1.14
C TYR A 190 7.66 9.19 -2.28
N GLN A 191 7.22 9.44 -3.52
CA GLN A 191 7.86 8.98 -4.75
C GLN A 191 8.04 10.09 -5.79
N PRO A 192 8.93 11.07 -5.54
CA PRO A 192 9.37 12.02 -6.57
C PRO A 192 10.28 11.34 -7.60
N ARG A 193 10.27 11.83 -8.85
CA ARG A 193 11.35 11.56 -9.80
C ARG A 193 12.62 12.31 -9.38
N PHE A 194 13.78 11.70 -9.59
CA PHE A 194 15.06 12.36 -9.36
C PHE A 194 15.29 13.52 -10.34
N GLU A 195 14.86 13.36 -11.59
CA GLU A 195 15.01 14.36 -12.66
C GLU A 195 14.02 15.52 -12.55
N LEU A 196 12.84 15.28 -11.95
CA LEU A 196 11.75 16.24 -11.86
C LEU A 196 11.00 16.05 -10.54
N ILE A 197 11.47 16.68 -9.46
CA ILE A 197 10.92 16.50 -8.11
C ILE A 197 9.45 16.98 -8.00
N SER A 198 9.01 17.88 -8.90
CA SER A 198 7.61 18.29 -9.03
C SER A 198 6.71 17.19 -9.61
N ASP A 199 7.25 16.23 -10.36
CA ASP A 199 6.60 14.95 -10.65
C ASP A 199 6.84 14.01 -9.48
N TYR A 200 5.84 13.99 -8.60
CA TYR A 200 5.78 13.10 -7.46
C TYR A 200 4.43 12.40 -7.34
N ARG A 201 4.50 11.28 -6.60
CA ARG A 201 3.36 10.57 -6.04
C ARG A 201 3.64 10.45 -4.49
N LEU A 202 2.92 11.10 -3.53
CA LEU A 202 3.08 10.93 -2.01
C LEU A 202 2.01 10.13 -1.17
N SER A 203 1.94 8.78 -1.09
CA SER A 203 0.72 8.00 -0.75
C SER A 203 0.17 8.14 0.67
N HIS A 204 -1.10 7.73 0.86
CA HIS A 204 -1.69 7.56 2.19
C HIS A 204 -2.66 6.37 2.29
N ASN A 205 -2.37 5.43 3.18
CA ASN A 205 -3.22 4.29 3.48
C ASN A 205 -3.43 4.20 4.99
N LEU A 206 -4.68 4.15 5.46
CA LEU A 206 -5.07 4.06 6.86
C LEU A 206 -6.07 2.91 7.03
N ASP A 207 -5.73 1.94 7.86
CA ASP A 207 -6.57 0.78 8.18
C ASP A 207 -6.93 0.79 9.67
N LEU A 208 -8.22 0.70 9.97
CA LEU A 208 -8.76 0.39 11.29
C LEU A 208 -9.13 -1.09 11.32
N LEU A 209 -8.26 -1.92 11.90
CA LEU A 209 -8.41 -3.36 11.96
C LEU A 209 -9.07 -3.79 13.27
N PHE A 210 -10.29 -4.31 13.15
CA PHE A 210 -11.11 -4.85 14.21
C PHE A 210 -11.03 -6.38 14.23
N LYS A 211 -10.42 -6.94 15.27
CA LYS A 211 -10.28 -8.40 15.42
C LYS A 211 -11.59 -9.03 15.91
N ILE A 212 -12.18 -9.89 15.08
CA ILE A 212 -13.43 -10.61 15.39
C ILE A 212 -13.13 -11.95 16.05
N SER A 213 -12.17 -12.71 15.51
CA SER A 213 -11.76 -14.02 16.04
C SER A 213 -10.25 -14.22 15.92
N ARG A 214 -9.75 -15.46 16.07
CA ARG A 214 -8.33 -15.78 15.87
C ARG A 214 -7.86 -15.57 14.42
N ASN A 215 -8.74 -15.84 13.45
CA ASN A 215 -8.42 -15.91 12.02
C ASN A 215 -9.33 -15.02 11.16
N LEU A 216 -10.14 -14.17 11.80
CA LEU A 216 -11.11 -13.30 11.14
C LEU A 216 -11.02 -11.89 11.73
N SER A 217 -10.84 -10.92 10.85
CA SER A 217 -10.85 -9.49 11.19
C SER A 217 -11.69 -8.71 10.18
N TYR A 218 -12.28 -7.61 10.63
CA TYR A 218 -12.87 -6.60 9.75
C TYR A 218 -11.90 -5.41 9.66
N SER A 219 -11.63 -4.91 8.45
CA SER A 219 -10.87 -3.67 8.24
C SER A 219 -11.74 -2.61 7.59
N LEU A 220 -11.75 -1.42 8.20
CA LEU A 220 -12.16 -0.19 7.52
C LEU A 220 -10.91 0.51 7.00
N ALA A 221 -10.73 0.50 5.68
CA ALA A 221 -9.52 0.97 5.02
C ALA A 221 -9.79 2.22 4.19
N LEU A 222 -9.08 3.32 4.49
CA LEU A 222 -9.01 4.51 3.67
C LEU A 222 -7.71 4.47 2.85
N GLU A 223 -7.84 4.34 1.53
CA GLU A 223 -6.73 4.40 0.59
C GLU A 223 -6.88 5.71 -0.22
N HIS A 224 -5.87 6.57 -0.19
CA HIS A 224 -5.90 7.90 -0.78
C HIS A 224 -4.71 8.10 -1.74
N LEU A 225 -4.98 8.76 -2.87
CA LEU A 225 -4.17 8.82 -4.07
C LEU A 225 -3.95 10.27 -4.51
N THR A 226 -2.76 10.60 -4.98
CA THR A 226 -2.48 11.86 -5.71
C THR A 226 -1.33 11.69 -6.65
N ASP A 227 -1.62 11.73 -7.94
CA ASP A 227 -0.59 11.97 -8.95
C ASP A 227 -0.50 13.47 -9.22
N SER A 228 0.72 14.00 -9.24
CA SER A 228 0.98 15.39 -9.60
C SER A 228 0.83 15.62 -11.11
N HIS A 229 1.15 14.58 -11.91
CA HIS A 229 1.17 14.56 -13.37
C HIS A 229 0.45 13.29 -13.88
N PRO A 230 -0.87 13.13 -13.62
CA PRO A 230 -1.62 12.02 -14.19
C PRO A 230 -1.78 12.19 -15.71
N ILE A 231 -2.07 11.08 -16.38
CA ILE A 231 -2.57 11.06 -17.76
C ILE A 231 -3.80 11.97 -17.88
N GLU A 232 -3.93 12.68 -19.01
CA GLU A 232 -5.04 13.59 -19.25
C GLU A 232 -6.41 12.88 -19.09
N GLY A 233 -7.35 13.56 -18.44
CA GLY A 233 -8.66 12.99 -18.10
C GLY A 233 -8.70 12.15 -16.81
N ILE A 234 -7.55 11.75 -16.26
CA ILE A 234 -7.49 11.09 -14.94
C ILE A 234 -7.42 12.15 -13.82
N PRO A 235 -8.28 12.07 -12.78
CA PRO A 235 -8.23 13.00 -11.66
C PRO A 235 -6.87 12.98 -10.94
N LYS A 236 -6.31 14.17 -10.66
CA LYS A 236 -5.08 14.30 -9.84
C LYS A 236 -5.21 13.65 -8.46
N GLN A 237 -6.41 13.48 -7.92
CA GLN A 237 -6.65 12.83 -6.63
C GLN A 237 -7.73 11.76 -6.77
N VAL A 238 -7.51 10.60 -6.15
CA VAL A 238 -8.46 9.49 -6.09
C VAL A 238 -8.50 8.99 -4.65
N TYR A 239 -9.63 8.54 -4.15
CA TYR A 239 -9.71 7.94 -2.82
C TYR A 239 -10.72 6.81 -2.81
N SER A 240 -10.55 5.87 -1.88
CA SER A 240 -11.50 4.81 -1.63
C SER A 240 -11.58 4.50 -0.14
N LEU A 241 -12.81 4.38 0.35
CA LEU A 241 -13.13 3.84 1.67
C LEU A 241 -13.64 2.42 1.44
N LYS A 242 -12.94 1.41 1.98
CA LYS A 242 -13.20 0.00 1.74
C LYS A 242 -13.57 -0.70 3.05
N ASN A 243 -14.62 -1.51 2.98
CA ASN A 243 -15.02 -2.44 4.02
C ASN A 243 -14.46 -3.81 3.63
N LYS A 244 -13.55 -4.40 4.43
CA LYS A 244 -12.90 -5.67 4.10
C LYS A 244 -13.13 -6.69 5.21
N LEU A 245 -13.47 -7.91 4.84
CA LEU A 245 -13.38 -9.07 5.71
C LEU A 245 -12.06 -9.78 5.41
N VAL A 246 -11.17 -9.86 6.40
CA VAL A 246 -9.82 -10.40 6.27
C VAL A 246 -9.77 -11.76 6.95
N ILE A 247 -9.35 -12.78 6.21
CA ILE A 247 -9.17 -14.15 6.69
C ILE A 247 -7.67 -14.45 6.74
N ASP A 248 -7.15 -14.66 7.95
CA ASP A 248 -5.74 -14.93 8.22
C ASP A 248 -5.47 -16.45 8.23
N PHE A 249 -4.45 -16.91 7.49
CA PHE A 249 -4.04 -18.31 7.47
C PHE A 249 -2.51 -18.48 7.62
N GLY A 250 -2.10 -19.70 8.00
CA GLY A 250 -0.71 -20.02 8.36
C GLY A 250 -0.43 -19.89 9.85
N LYS A 251 0.85 -19.75 10.22
CA LYS A 251 1.33 -19.65 11.61
C LYS A 251 1.53 -18.22 12.10
#